data_AF-A0A7W9AT91-F1
#
_entry.id   AF-A0A7W9AT91-F1
#
_cell.length_a   1.000
_cell.length_b   1.000
_cell.length_c   1.000
_cell.angle_alpha   90.00
_cell.angle_beta   90.00
_cell.angle_gamma   90.00
#
_symmetry.space_group_name_H-M   'P 1'
#
loop_
_entity.id
_entity.type
_entity.pdbx_description
1 polymer ?
#
loop_
_entity_poly.entity_id
_entity_poly.type
_entity_poly.pdbx_seq_one_letter_code
_entity_poly.pdbx_strand_id
1 'polypeptide(L)'
;MATLPDTIGIDADNRDSDFNSGRPLKRDWRGAFVAVRKLLQNADDTGQVFRIMRSLNADTSHKNYIRLLRTAEGGRIAFAHVELAERFSDRAWVDTLPAGSVGAAYRDFLDRTGFSAQGLAEISYAENAEFRGSDHPYAWFGRRERDVHDIWHVLTGYTAEEPLGEACLVAFSYAQTKGLGWAAIGVAAALKSLKITGDTLFAKAVWEGYAHGKRAAWLHGEDYEALLAEPLEAARRRLRIAEPVAYHRAQVSLRAKGLSGI
;
A
#
# COMPACT_ATOMS: atom_id res chain seq x y z
N MET A 1 -26.43 -24.28 52.79
CA MET A 1 -25.93 -22.89 52.64
C MET A 1 -24.46 -23.02 52.28
N ALA A 2 -24.17 -23.20 50.99
CA ALA A 2 -22.82 -23.46 50.49
C ALA A 2 -22.20 -22.13 50.06
N THR A 3 -21.08 -21.77 50.69
CA THR A 3 -20.24 -20.62 50.39
C THR A 3 -19.51 -20.81 49.06
N LEU A 4 -19.64 -19.84 48.17
CA LEU A 4 -18.90 -19.74 46.90
C LEU A 4 -17.40 -19.51 47.20
N PRO A 5 -16.46 -20.13 46.46
CA PRO A 5 -15.05 -19.82 46.57
C PRO A 5 -14.71 -18.51 45.86
N ASP A 6 -13.69 -17.86 46.41
CA ASP A 6 -13.24 -16.51 46.13
C ASP A 6 -12.98 -16.21 44.65
N THR A 7 -13.35 -15.00 44.26
CA THR A 7 -13.04 -14.35 43.00
C THR A 7 -11.55 -14.45 42.69
N ILE A 8 -11.22 -15.14 41.60
CA ILE A 8 -9.92 -15.03 40.93
C ILE A 8 -9.75 -13.56 40.56
N GLY A 9 -8.84 -12.89 41.26
CA GLY A 9 -8.34 -11.58 40.88
C GLY A 9 -7.69 -11.71 39.51
N ILE A 10 -8.43 -11.33 38.47
CA ILE A 10 -7.84 -11.03 37.17
C ILE A 10 -7.17 -9.69 37.37
N ASP A 11 -5.87 -9.71 37.64
CA ASP A 11 -5.02 -8.57 37.32
C ASP A 11 -5.28 -8.26 35.84
N ALA A 12 -6.03 -7.19 35.60
CA ALA A 12 -6.21 -6.58 34.28
C ALA A 12 -4.87 -5.96 33.88
N ASP A 13 -3.94 -6.86 33.57
CA ASP A 13 -2.62 -6.55 33.09
C ASP A 13 -2.74 -5.73 31.80
N ASN A 14 -1.88 -4.75 31.69
CA ASN A 14 -1.92 -3.56 30.84
C ASN A 14 -1.74 -3.87 29.32
N ARG A 15 -2.12 -5.07 28.86
CA ARG A 15 -2.00 -5.55 27.47
C ARG A 15 -3.09 -5.02 26.53
N ASP A 16 -4.22 -4.58 27.08
CA ASP A 16 -5.33 -3.99 26.29
C ASP A 16 -5.08 -2.52 25.91
N SER A 17 -4.11 -1.84 26.53
CA SER A 17 -3.84 -0.43 26.23
C SER A 17 -3.03 -0.23 24.94
N ASP A 18 -2.26 -1.25 24.54
CA ASP A 18 -1.51 -1.29 23.27
C ASP A 18 -2.32 -1.92 22.12
N PHE A 19 -3.36 -2.72 22.43
CA PHE A 19 -4.24 -3.33 21.43
C PHE A 19 -5.41 -2.40 21.08
N ASN A 20 -5.24 -1.64 20.00
CA ASN A 20 -6.22 -0.64 19.62
C ASN A 20 -7.36 -1.20 18.74
N SER A 21 -8.50 -1.50 19.38
CA SER A 21 -9.73 -2.07 18.80
C SER A 21 -10.59 -1.11 17.94
N GLY A 22 -10.01 -0.01 17.44
CA GLY A 22 -10.73 0.94 16.57
C GLY A 22 -10.71 2.41 16.97
N ARG A 23 -9.84 2.83 17.90
CA ARG A 23 -9.50 4.26 18.02
C ARG A 23 -8.51 4.63 16.91
N PRO A 24 -8.61 5.81 16.28
CA PRO A 24 -7.49 6.36 15.51
C PRO A 24 -6.20 6.25 16.33
N LEU A 25 -5.17 5.57 15.84
CA LEU A 25 -3.84 5.74 16.42
C LEU A 25 -3.54 7.25 16.38
N LYS A 26 -3.10 7.85 17.50
CA LYS A 26 -2.69 9.26 17.46
C LYS A 26 -1.54 9.39 16.48
N ARG A 27 -1.60 10.38 15.59
CA ARG A 27 -0.52 10.65 14.65
C ARG A 27 0.76 10.96 15.42
N ASP A 28 1.82 10.21 15.14
CA ASP A 28 3.16 10.45 15.68
C ASP A 28 3.94 11.36 14.74
N TRP A 29 3.64 12.66 14.79
CA TRP A 29 4.29 13.67 13.96
C TRP A 29 5.82 13.71 14.15
N ARG A 30 6.31 13.43 15.36
CA ARG A 30 7.74 13.45 15.67
C ARG A 30 8.44 12.25 15.04
N GLY A 31 7.90 11.05 15.23
CA GLY A 31 8.42 9.83 14.59
C GLY A 31 8.39 9.93 13.07
N ALA A 32 7.31 10.47 12.51
CA ALA A 32 7.20 10.72 11.08
C ALA A 32 8.30 11.66 10.56
N PHE A 33 8.54 12.79 11.23
CA PHE A 33 9.58 13.74 10.83
C PHE A 33 10.98 13.10 10.87
N VAL A 34 11.27 12.34 11.93
CA VAL A 34 12.55 11.62 12.05
C VAL A 34 12.72 10.59 10.93
N ALA A 35 11.67 9.82 10.63
CA ALA A 35 11.68 8.80 9.59
C ALA A 35 11.81 9.41 8.19
N VAL A 36 11.10 10.50 7.88
CA VAL A 36 11.27 11.26 6.62
C VAL A 36 12.71 11.74 6.47
N ARG A 37 13.30 12.28 7.54
CA ARG A 37 14.69 12.75 7.49
C ARG A 37 15.67 11.62 7.19
N LYS A 38 15.47 10.44 7.81
CA LYS A 38 16.28 9.25 7.54
C LYS A 38 16.11 8.74 6.11
N LEU A 39 14.87 8.68 5.61
CA LEU A 39 14.56 8.29 4.23
C LEU A 39 15.19 9.26 3.20
N LEU A 40 15.23 10.55 3.50
CA LEU A 40 15.90 11.54 2.64
C LEU A 40 17.44 11.38 2.64
N GLN A 41 18.01 10.82 3.70
CA GLN A 41 19.45 10.52 3.81
C GLN A 41 19.81 9.18 3.16
N ASN A 42 18.92 8.19 3.24
CA ASN A 42 19.06 6.88 2.62
C ASN A 42 17.72 6.46 2.00
N ALA A 43 17.60 6.54 0.68
CA ALA A 43 16.36 6.22 -0.03
C ALA A 43 16.04 4.71 -0.02
N ASP A 44 17.03 3.87 0.23
CA ASP A 44 16.88 2.40 0.24
C ASP A 44 16.39 1.87 1.61
N ASP A 45 16.24 2.73 2.62
CA ASP A 45 15.71 2.35 3.94
C ASP A 45 14.17 2.25 3.91
N THR A 46 13.68 1.16 3.31
CA THR A 46 12.25 0.84 3.18
C THR A 46 11.54 0.72 4.54
N GLY A 47 12.27 0.42 5.62
CA GLY A 47 11.74 0.44 6.99
C GLY A 47 11.23 1.82 7.40
N GLN A 48 11.86 2.91 6.92
CA GLN A 48 11.34 4.26 7.19
C GLN A 48 10.00 4.53 6.49
N VAL A 49 9.75 3.94 5.33
CA VAL A 49 8.44 4.06 4.65
C VAL A 49 7.34 3.54 5.56
N PHE A 50 7.50 2.32 6.09
CA PHE A 50 6.54 1.74 7.03
C PHE A 50 6.40 2.55 8.32
N ARG A 51 7.50 3.09 8.85
CA ARG A 51 7.47 3.96 10.03
C ARG A 51 6.68 5.25 9.76
N ILE A 52 6.90 5.92 8.61
CA ILE A 52 6.14 7.12 8.21
C ILE A 52 4.66 6.79 8.09
N MET A 53 4.34 5.68 7.42
CA MET A 53 2.98 5.22 7.21
C MET A 53 2.27 4.96 8.53
N ARG A 54 2.88 4.19 9.45
CA ARG A 54 2.37 3.97 10.81
C ARG A 54 2.14 5.28 11.54
N SER A 55 3.14 6.17 11.54
CA SER A 55 3.08 7.43 12.27
C SER A 55 1.98 8.37 11.76
N LEU A 56 1.67 8.39 10.46
CA LEU A 56 0.78 9.39 9.87
C LEU A 56 -0.60 8.85 9.45
N ASN A 57 -0.71 7.55 9.16
CA ASN A 57 -1.93 6.96 8.63
C ASN A 57 -2.94 6.56 9.70
N ALA A 58 -2.66 6.69 11.00
CA ALA A 58 -3.63 6.80 12.10
C ALA A 58 -4.98 6.06 11.93
N ASP A 59 -5.99 6.75 11.37
CA ASP A 59 -7.37 6.30 11.17
C ASP A 59 -7.72 5.91 9.73
N THR A 60 -6.72 5.82 8.85
CA THR A 60 -6.89 5.62 7.41
C THR A 60 -7.50 4.25 7.12
N SER A 61 -6.90 3.18 7.65
CA SER A 61 -7.40 1.80 7.48
C SER A 61 -8.79 1.62 8.10
N HIS A 62 -9.09 2.29 9.23
CA HIS A 62 -10.42 2.27 9.82
C HIS A 62 -11.47 2.93 8.90
N LYS A 63 -11.19 4.14 8.40
CA LYS A 63 -12.09 4.84 7.45
C LYS A 63 -12.29 4.05 6.17
N ASN A 64 -11.22 3.46 5.63
CA ASN A 64 -11.28 2.68 4.40
C ASN A 64 -11.98 1.33 4.62
N TYR A 65 -11.83 0.67 5.77
CA TYR A 65 -12.62 -0.52 6.10
C TYR A 65 -14.11 -0.20 6.21
N ILE A 66 -14.50 0.90 6.87
CA ILE A 66 -15.90 1.35 6.89
C ILE A 66 -16.41 1.61 5.47
N ARG A 67 -15.56 2.20 4.60
CA ARG A 67 -15.90 2.40 3.19
C ARG A 67 -16.08 1.08 2.45
N LEU A 68 -15.24 0.07 2.72
CA LEU A 68 -15.37 -1.27 2.17
C LEU A 68 -16.73 -1.85 2.52
N LEU A 69 -17.12 -1.85 3.80
CA LEU A 69 -18.41 -2.40 4.24
C LEU A 69 -19.64 -1.73 3.61
N ARG A 70 -19.49 -0.55 2.99
CA ARG A 70 -20.55 0.16 2.28
C ARG A 70 -20.64 -0.18 0.79
N THR A 71 -19.69 -0.97 0.25
CA THR A 71 -19.76 -1.46 -1.13
C THR A 71 -20.62 -2.72 -1.19
N ALA A 72 -21.17 -3.03 -2.37
CA ALA A 72 -22.03 -4.21 -2.56
C ALA A 72 -21.33 -5.52 -2.18
N GLU A 73 -20.07 -5.69 -2.58
CA GLU A 73 -19.27 -6.90 -2.29
C GLU A 73 -18.52 -6.83 -0.97
N GLY A 74 -18.44 -5.64 -0.35
CA GLY A 74 -17.54 -5.40 0.78
C GLY A 74 -17.85 -6.22 2.01
N GLY A 75 -19.12 -6.51 2.28
CA GLY A 75 -19.52 -7.41 3.37
C GLY A 75 -19.02 -8.84 3.17
N ARG A 76 -19.11 -9.36 1.94
CA ARG A 76 -18.57 -10.69 1.59
C ARG A 76 -17.03 -10.70 1.66
N ILE A 77 -16.38 -9.69 1.09
CA ILE A 77 -14.91 -9.55 1.11
C ILE A 77 -14.40 -9.48 2.54
N ALA A 78 -15.05 -8.67 3.39
CA ALA A 78 -14.70 -8.57 4.80
C ALA A 78 -14.99 -9.88 5.54
N PHE A 79 -16.10 -10.58 5.26
CA PHE A 79 -16.38 -11.87 5.89
C PHE A 79 -15.34 -12.93 5.53
N ALA A 80 -14.93 -13.01 4.26
CA ALA A 80 -13.99 -14.01 3.78
C ALA A 80 -12.58 -13.86 4.38
N HIS A 81 -12.19 -12.65 4.83
CA HIS A 81 -10.93 -12.40 5.53
C HIS A 81 -9.68 -13.00 4.85
N VAL A 82 -9.65 -13.05 3.51
CA VAL A 82 -8.51 -13.63 2.78
C VAL A 82 -7.23 -12.84 3.10
N GLU A 83 -6.20 -13.55 3.57
CA GLU A 83 -4.85 -13.00 3.75
C GLU A 83 -4.16 -12.95 2.40
N LEU A 84 -4.14 -11.75 1.81
CA LEU A 84 -3.68 -11.55 0.44
C LEU A 84 -2.19 -11.83 0.28
N ALA A 85 -1.34 -11.51 1.28
CA ALA A 85 0.08 -11.85 1.25
C ALA A 85 0.30 -13.35 1.02
N GLU A 86 -0.45 -14.21 1.71
CA GLU A 86 -0.37 -15.66 1.54
C GLU A 86 -0.86 -16.07 0.16
N ARG A 87 -2.03 -15.56 -0.26
CA ARG A 87 -2.63 -15.87 -1.56
C ARG A 87 -1.75 -15.46 -2.74
N PHE A 88 -1.16 -14.27 -2.70
CA PHE A 88 -0.32 -13.74 -3.77
C PHE A 88 1.07 -14.38 -3.81
N SER A 89 1.49 -15.02 -2.71
CA SER A 89 2.75 -15.76 -2.64
C SER A 89 2.59 -17.24 -2.99
N ASP A 90 1.35 -17.76 -3.09
CA ASP A 90 1.08 -19.11 -3.55
C ASP A 90 1.33 -19.21 -5.06
N ARG A 91 2.52 -19.70 -5.42
CA ARG A 91 2.93 -19.89 -6.80
C ARG A 91 2.00 -20.83 -7.57
N ALA A 92 1.50 -21.88 -6.92
CA ALA A 92 0.60 -22.83 -7.58
C ALA A 92 -0.71 -22.14 -7.98
N TRP A 93 -1.20 -21.22 -7.15
CA TRP A 93 -2.36 -20.40 -7.50
C TRP A 93 -2.03 -19.34 -8.57
N VAL A 94 -0.93 -18.59 -8.41
CA VAL A 94 -0.54 -17.53 -9.37
C VAL A 94 -0.30 -18.09 -10.78
N ASP A 95 0.25 -19.30 -10.91
CA ASP A 95 0.47 -19.95 -12.20
C ASP A 95 -0.83 -20.39 -12.89
N THR A 96 -1.94 -20.50 -12.15
CA THR A 96 -3.26 -20.83 -12.73
C THR A 96 -3.94 -19.62 -13.40
N LEU A 97 -3.42 -18.40 -13.15
CA LEU A 97 -4.07 -17.18 -13.63
C LEU A 97 -3.97 -17.06 -15.15
N PRO A 98 -5.08 -16.70 -15.85
CA PRO A 98 -5.13 -16.72 -17.31
C PRO A 98 -4.07 -15.85 -17.98
N ALA A 99 -3.55 -16.29 -19.13
CA ALA A 99 -2.66 -15.47 -19.93
C ALA A 99 -3.33 -14.12 -20.30
N GLY A 100 -2.56 -13.02 -20.20
CA GLY A 100 -3.06 -11.66 -20.44
C GLY A 100 -3.95 -11.08 -19.32
N SER A 101 -4.12 -11.79 -18.20
CA SER A 101 -4.81 -11.26 -17.02
C SER A 101 -3.92 -10.31 -16.21
N VAL A 102 -4.53 -9.56 -15.29
CA VAL A 102 -3.79 -8.80 -14.26
C VAL A 102 -2.84 -9.72 -13.49
N GLY A 103 -3.31 -10.93 -13.18
CA GLY A 103 -2.56 -11.99 -12.51
C GLY A 103 -1.35 -12.48 -13.29
N ALA A 104 -1.49 -12.69 -14.59
CA ALA A 104 -0.34 -13.02 -15.44
C ALA A 104 0.71 -11.91 -15.45
N ALA A 105 0.28 -10.65 -15.58
CA ALA A 105 1.19 -9.52 -15.53
C ALA A 105 1.84 -9.35 -14.14
N TYR A 106 1.13 -9.68 -13.06
CA TYR A 106 1.67 -9.71 -11.71
C TYR A 106 2.69 -10.84 -11.52
N ARG A 107 2.43 -12.03 -12.05
CA ARG A 107 3.41 -13.12 -12.07
C ARG A 107 4.70 -12.71 -12.78
N ASP A 108 4.59 -12.11 -13.97
CA ASP A 108 5.74 -11.63 -14.74
C ASP A 108 6.51 -10.53 -13.99
N PHE A 109 5.79 -9.70 -13.21
CA PHE A 109 6.40 -8.73 -12.31
C PHE A 109 7.20 -9.42 -11.20
N LEU A 110 6.61 -10.38 -10.48
CA LEU A 110 7.28 -11.12 -9.41
C LEU A 110 8.54 -11.85 -9.91
N ASP A 111 8.42 -12.56 -11.04
CA ASP A 111 9.54 -13.34 -11.62
C ASP A 111 10.71 -12.44 -12.03
N ARG A 112 10.44 -11.20 -12.46
CA ARG A 112 11.46 -10.25 -12.90
C ARG A 112 12.10 -9.47 -11.75
N THR A 113 11.33 -9.08 -10.74
CA THR A 113 11.83 -8.25 -9.62
C THR A 113 12.36 -9.10 -8.46
N GLY A 114 11.93 -10.35 -8.35
CA GLY A 114 12.19 -11.19 -7.18
C GLY A 114 11.41 -10.75 -5.94
N PHE A 115 10.44 -9.84 -6.09
CA PHE A 115 9.58 -9.42 -4.98
C PHE A 115 8.59 -10.51 -4.59
N SER A 116 8.08 -10.43 -3.37
CA SER A 116 6.97 -11.26 -2.92
C SER A 116 6.11 -10.49 -1.92
N ALA A 117 4.80 -10.71 -1.97
CA ALA A 117 3.86 -10.11 -1.02
C ALA A 117 4.18 -10.53 0.42
N GLN A 118 4.62 -11.78 0.61
CA GLN A 118 5.09 -12.26 1.91
C GLN A 118 6.34 -11.53 2.40
N GLY A 119 7.34 -11.31 1.54
CA GLY A 119 8.54 -10.55 1.91
C GLY A 119 8.21 -9.11 2.31
N LEU A 120 7.30 -8.47 1.60
CA LEU A 120 6.80 -7.14 1.96
C LEU A 120 6.06 -7.15 3.31
N ALA A 121 5.28 -8.19 3.59
CA ALA A 121 4.62 -8.38 4.87
C ALA A 121 5.62 -8.56 6.02
N GLU A 122 6.70 -9.31 5.82
CA GLU A 122 7.75 -9.51 6.83
C GLU A 122 8.49 -8.22 7.19
N ILE A 123 8.84 -7.40 6.19
CA ILE A 123 9.41 -6.06 6.41
C ILE A 123 8.43 -5.18 7.20
N SER A 124 7.15 -5.24 6.84
CA SER A 124 6.09 -4.50 7.53
C SER A 124 5.95 -4.91 9.01
N TYR A 125 6.04 -6.21 9.32
CA TYR A 125 5.93 -6.74 10.69
C TYR A 125 7.13 -6.44 11.56
N ALA A 126 8.34 -6.29 11.00
CA ALA A 126 9.51 -5.88 11.77
C ALA A 126 9.30 -4.54 12.49
N GLU A 127 8.42 -3.69 11.95
CA GLU A 127 8.04 -2.39 12.53
C GLU A 127 6.64 -2.38 13.19
N ASN A 128 5.91 -3.51 13.14
CA ASN A 128 4.49 -3.62 13.55
C ASN A 128 4.13 -5.04 14.03
N ALA A 129 4.95 -5.61 14.92
CA ALA A 129 4.81 -7.00 15.36
C ALA A 129 3.44 -7.27 16.02
N GLU A 130 2.85 -6.27 16.67
CA GLU A 130 1.55 -6.36 17.35
C GLU A 130 0.36 -6.59 16.39
N PHE A 131 0.52 -6.27 15.10
CA PHE A 131 -0.51 -6.47 14.08
C PHE A 131 -0.37 -7.81 13.33
N ARG A 132 0.72 -8.54 13.56
CA ARG A 132 0.98 -9.83 12.93
C ARG A 132 0.01 -10.87 13.48
N GLY A 133 -0.75 -11.52 12.60
CA GLY A 133 -1.72 -12.56 12.99
C GLY A 133 -2.88 -12.06 13.85
N SER A 134 -3.10 -10.75 13.94
CA SER A 134 -4.27 -10.19 14.62
C SER A 134 -5.52 -10.37 13.75
N ASP A 135 -6.53 -11.04 14.30
CA ASP A 135 -7.86 -11.26 13.69
C ASP A 135 -8.74 -10.00 13.70
N HIS A 136 -8.21 -8.87 14.18
CA HIS A 136 -8.98 -7.63 14.23
C HIS A 136 -9.28 -7.11 12.80
N PRO A 137 -10.54 -6.74 12.46
CA PRO A 137 -10.88 -6.33 11.09
C PRO A 137 -10.06 -5.15 10.55
N TYR A 138 -9.76 -4.14 11.38
CA TYR A 138 -8.86 -3.04 10.98
C TYR A 138 -7.40 -3.48 10.77
N ALA A 139 -6.92 -4.47 11.53
CA ALA A 139 -5.58 -5.02 11.35
C ALA A 139 -5.50 -5.80 10.04
N TRP A 140 -6.49 -6.67 9.78
CA TRP A 140 -6.65 -7.36 8.50
C TRP A 140 -6.73 -6.37 7.33
N PHE A 141 -7.55 -5.32 7.45
CA PHE A 141 -7.68 -4.34 6.37
C PHE A 141 -6.37 -3.58 6.15
N GLY A 142 -5.62 -3.23 7.20
CA GLY A 142 -4.28 -2.63 7.05
C GLY A 142 -3.28 -3.55 6.33
N ARG A 143 -3.30 -4.86 6.63
CA ARG A 143 -2.53 -5.86 5.88
C ARG A 143 -2.97 -5.92 4.42
N ARG A 144 -4.27 -5.96 4.16
CA ARG A 144 -4.86 -5.89 2.82
C ARG A 144 -4.38 -4.65 2.04
N GLU A 145 -4.38 -3.46 2.65
CA GLU A 145 -3.91 -2.22 1.99
C GLU A 145 -2.44 -2.33 1.56
N ARG A 146 -1.60 -2.96 2.38
CA ARG A 146 -0.19 -3.23 2.04
C ARG A 146 -0.09 -4.24 0.89
N ASP A 147 -0.78 -5.37 0.99
CA ASP A 147 -0.58 -6.52 0.11
C ASP A 147 -1.01 -6.24 -1.35
N VAL A 148 -1.93 -5.29 -1.57
CA VAL A 148 -2.37 -4.91 -2.91
C VAL A 148 -1.45 -3.90 -3.61
N HIS A 149 -0.48 -3.32 -2.89
CA HIS A 149 0.39 -2.26 -3.39
C HIS A 149 1.12 -2.65 -4.68
N ASP A 150 1.77 -3.81 -4.69
CA ASP A 150 2.54 -4.28 -5.85
C ASP A 150 1.65 -4.52 -7.08
N ILE A 151 0.41 -4.96 -6.86
CA ILE A 151 -0.57 -5.13 -7.93
C ILE A 151 -0.93 -3.77 -8.53
N TRP A 152 -0.89 -2.69 -7.76
CA TRP A 152 -1.18 -1.37 -8.31
C TRP A 152 -0.09 -0.88 -9.25
N HIS A 153 1.18 -1.27 -9.07
CA HIS A 153 2.21 -1.03 -10.08
C HIS A 153 1.83 -1.68 -11.42
N VAL A 154 1.36 -2.93 -11.39
CA VAL A 154 0.89 -3.66 -12.58
C VAL A 154 -0.31 -2.96 -13.24
N LEU A 155 -1.33 -2.62 -12.43
CA LEU A 155 -2.55 -2.00 -12.93
C LEU A 155 -2.28 -0.62 -13.54
N THR A 156 -1.45 0.20 -12.90
CA THR A 156 -1.22 1.59 -13.29
C THR A 156 -0.11 1.79 -14.31
N GLY A 157 0.83 0.85 -14.42
CA GLY A 157 1.99 0.97 -15.29
C GLY A 157 3.14 1.80 -14.70
N TYR A 158 3.00 2.34 -13.49
CA TYR A 158 4.12 2.90 -12.75
C TYR A 158 5.00 1.75 -12.23
N THR A 159 6.26 1.64 -12.63
CA THR A 159 7.12 0.51 -12.16
C THR A 159 7.63 0.74 -10.74
N ALA A 160 7.90 -0.35 -10.02
CA ALA A 160 8.52 -0.35 -8.70
C ALA A 160 10.07 -0.29 -8.74
N GLU A 161 10.65 -0.50 -9.92
CA GLU A 161 12.11 -0.63 -10.07
C GLU A 161 12.86 0.69 -10.12
N GLU A 162 12.15 1.81 -10.10
CA GLU A 162 12.77 3.12 -10.16
C GLU A 162 11.99 4.20 -9.38
N PRO A 163 12.67 5.25 -8.88
CA PRO A 163 12.10 6.17 -7.91
C PRO A 163 10.94 7.06 -8.42
N LEU A 164 10.90 7.38 -9.72
CA LEU A 164 9.80 8.13 -10.34
C LEU A 164 8.50 7.31 -10.35
N GLY A 165 8.57 6.02 -10.69
CA GLY A 165 7.42 5.11 -10.73
C GLY A 165 6.82 4.95 -9.34
N GLU A 166 7.67 4.71 -8.34
CA GLU A 166 7.29 4.73 -6.93
C GLU A 166 6.62 6.05 -6.52
N ALA A 167 7.22 7.19 -6.86
CA ALA A 167 6.65 8.49 -6.52
C ALA A 167 5.27 8.73 -7.18
N CYS A 168 5.08 8.27 -8.42
CA CYS A 168 3.78 8.33 -9.09
C CYS A 168 2.74 7.44 -8.40
N LEU A 169 3.12 6.23 -8.00
CA LEU A 169 2.22 5.33 -7.30
C LEU A 169 1.90 5.85 -5.89
N VAL A 170 2.86 6.41 -5.16
CA VAL A 170 2.62 7.08 -3.87
C VAL A 170 1.56 8.17 -4.00
N ALA A 171 1.63 8.99 -5.05
CA ALA A 171 0.64 10.03 -5.31
C ALA A 171 -0.75 9.46 -5.67
N PHE A 172 -0.78 8.38 -6.45
CA PHE A 172 -2.01 7.62 -6.73
C PHE A 172 -2.62 7.06 -5.43
N SER A 173 -1.78 6.49 -4.55
CA SER A 173 -2.17 5.91 -3.27
C SER A 173 -2.70 6.93 -2.29
N TYR A 174 -2.11 8.12 -2.25
CA TYR A 174 -2.69 9.23 -1.51
C TYR A 174 -4.09 9.58 -2.01
N ALA A 175 -4.30 9.62 -3.33
CA ALA A 175 -5.61 9.94 -3.91
C ALA A 175 -6.68 8.92 -3.51
N GLN A 176 -6.31 7.63 -3.45
CA GLN A 176 -7.18 6.50 -3.13
C GLN A 176 -7.52 6.36 -1.64
N THR A 177 -6.54 6.63 -0.76
CA THR A 177 -6.65 6.35 0.68
C THR A 177 -6.82 7.58 1.55
N LYS A 178 -6.32 8.74 1.09
CA LYS A 178 -6.11 9.96 1.90
C LYS A 178 -5.16 9.78 3.10
N GLY A 179 -4.32 8.73 3.08
CA GLY A 179 -3.30 8.51 4.11
C GLY A 179 -2.19 9.56 4.06
N LEU A 180 -1.97 10.28 5.16
CA LEU A 180 -0.97 11.37 5.21
C LEU A 180 0.47 10.89 5.08
N GLY A 181 0.75 9.60 5.34
CA GLY A 181 2.05 8.97 5.11
C GLY A 181 2.46 9.04 3.63
N TRP A 182 1.52 8.74 2.74
CA TRP A 182 1.73 8.87 1.29
C TRP A 182 2.04 10.32 0.89
N ALA A 183 1.32 11.28 1.47
CA ALA A 183 1.58 12.70 1.20
C ALA A 183 2.99 13.11 1.65
N ALA A 184 3.43 12.66 2.83
CA ALA A 184 4.77 12.95 3.34
C ALA A 184 5.88 12.37 2.45
N ILE A 185 5.73 11.11 2.02
CA ILE A 185 6.69 10.45 1.11
C ILE A 185 6.71 11.14 -0.26
N GLY A 186 5.54 11.42 -0.83
CA GLY A 186 5.43 12.07 -2.14
C GLY A 186 6.05 13.47 -2.15
N VAL A 187 5.86 14.26 -1.09
CA VAL A 187 6.49 15.58 -0.94
C VAL A 187 8.00 15.44 -0.80
N ALA A 188 8.49 14.50 0.00
CA ALA A 188 9.92 14.25 0.18
C ALA A 188 10.60 13.87 -1.15
N ALA A 189 9.98 12.96 -1.92
CA ALA A 189 10.43 12.55 -3.25
C ALA A 189 10.47 13.73 -4.24
N ALA A 190 9.42 14.54 -4.29
CA ALA A 190 9.34 15.70 -5.19
C ALA A 190 10.41 16.76 -4.87
N LEU A 191 10.64 17.07 -3.58
CA LEU A 191 11.66 18.03 -3.17
C LEU A 191 13.08 17.54 -3.49
N LYS A 192 13.38 16.25 -3.26
CA LYS A 192 14.68 15.65 -3.60
C LYS A 192 14.89 15.65 -5.12
N SER A 193 13.87 15.31 -5.88
CA SER A 193 13.93 15.30 -7.34
C SER A 193 14.14 16.67 -7.96
N LEU A 194 13.44 17.71 -7.50
CA LEU A 194 13.63 19.07 -8.00
C LEU A 194 15.08 19.55 -7.80
N LYS A 195 15.70 19.17 -6.67
CA LYS A 195 17.10 19.50 -6.37
C LYS A 195 18.09 18.80 -7.31
N ILE A 196 17.79 17.58 -7.75
CA ILE A 196 18.70 16.75 -8.58
C ILE A 196 18.51 17.02 -10.07
N THR A 197 17.27 17.10 -10.53
CA THR A 197 16.94 17.08 -11.96
C THR A 197 16.88 18.46 -12.60
N GLY A 198 16.58 19.51 -11.82
CA GLY A 198 16.39 20.88 -12.32
C GLY A 198 15.22 21.03 -13.31
N ASP A 199 14.34 20.03 -13.43
CA ASP A 199 13.21 19.99 -14.38
C ASP A 199 11.90 19.69 -13.65
N THR A 200 10.79 20.12 -14.25
CA THR A 200 9.42 19.89 -13.80
C THR A 200 8.82 18.56 -14.30
N LEU A 201 9.45 17.84 -15.23
CA LEU A 201 8.90 16.59 -15.78
C LEU A 201 8.59 15.55 -14.69
N PHE A 202 9.47 15.39 -13.70
CA PHE A 202 9.22 14.49 -12.56
C PHE A 202 7.97 14.90 -11.77
N ALA A 203 7.88 16.18 -11.41
CA ALA A 203 6.74 16.70 -10.66
C ALA A 203 5.42 16.59 -11.45
N LYS A 204 5.46 16.76 -12.79
CA LYS A 204 4.29 16.56 -13.67
C LYS A 204 3.82 15.11 -13.69
N ALA A 205 4.74 14.14 -13.73
CA ALA A 205 4.42 12.72 -13.65
C ALA A 205 3.79 12.35 -12.30
N VAL A 206 4.35 12.86 -11.18
CA VAL A 206 3.77 12.64 -9.85
C VAL A 206 2.36 13.23 -9.74
N TRP A 207 2.14 14.43 -10.30
CA TRP A 207 0.81 15.04 -10.36
C TRP A 207 -0.17 14.23 -11.23
N GLU A 208 0.30 13.67 -12.35
CA GLU A 208 -0.48 12.73 -13.16
C GLU A 208 -0.91 11.51 -12.34
N GLY A 209 0.00 10.91 -11.57
CA GLY A 209 -0.30 9.83 -10.62
C GLY A 209 -1.45 10.17 -9.66
N TYR A 210 -1.39 11.33 -9.01
CA TYR A 210 -2.48 11.83 -8.16
C TYR A 210 -3.80 12.03 -8.92
N ALA A 211 -3.74 12.63 -10.12
CA ALA A 211 -4.92 12.86 -10.95
C ALA A 211 -5.57 11.54 -11.41
N HIS A 212 -4.75 10.54 -11.75
CA HIS A 212 -5.20 9.20 -12.12
C HIS A 212 -5.87 8.52 -10.93
N GLY A 213 -5.24 8.55 -9.75
CA GLY A 213 -5.81 7.97 -8.54
C GLY A 213 -7.13 8.60 -8.11
N LYS A 214 -7.37 9.89 -8.40
CA LYS A 214 -8.67 10.53 -8.14
C LYS A 214 -9.77 10.09 -9.12
N ARG A 215 -9.42 9.75 -10.36
CA ARG A 215 -10.39 9.39 -11.41
C ARG A 215 -10.71 7.90 -11.44
N ALA A 216 -9.74 7.08 -11.03
CA ALA A 216 -9.89 5.64 -10.94
C ALA A 216 -11.03 5.24 -9.99
N ALA A 217 -11.59 4.06 -10.23
CA ALA A 217 -12.40 3.37 -9.23
C ALA A 217 -11.60 3.17 -7.94
N TRP A 218 -12.31 2.93 -6.84
CA TRP A 218 -11.66 2.77 -5.55
C TRP A 218 -11.12 1.34 -5.40
N LEU A 219 -9.80 1.19 -5.58
CA LEU A 219 -9.16 -0.11 -5.78
C LEU A 219 -9.14 -1.00 -4.53
N HIS A 220 -9.24 -0.42 -3.33
CA HIS A 220 -9.33 -1.21 -2.10
C HIS A 220 -10.68 -1.93 -1.95
N GLY A 221 -11.70 -1.51 -2.71
CA GLY A 221 -13.01 -2.13 -2.73
C GLY A 221 -13.13 -3.34 -3.66
N GLU A 222 -12.09 -3.65 -4.44
CA GLU A 222 -12.11 -4.75 -5.40
C GLU A 222 -11.92 -6.11 -4.72
N ASP A 223 -12.53 -7.14 -5.30
CA ASP A 223 -12.20 -8.53 -5.04
C ASP A 223 -10.94 -8.87 -5.86
N TYR A 224 -9.80 -9.01 -5.17
CA TYR A 224 -8.51 -9.19 -5.83
C TYR A 224 -8.35 -10.57 -6.47
N GLU A 225 -9.00 -11.60 -5.94
CA GLU A 225 -8.92 -12.93 -6.54
C GLU A 225 -9.63 -12.94 -7.90
N ALA A 226 -10.80 -12.28 -7.97
CA ALA A 226 -11.51 -12.08 -9.23
C ALA A 226 -10.78 -11.11 -10.18
N LEU A 227 -10.26 -9.99 -9.65
CA LEU A 227 -9.53 -8.99 -10.42
C LEU A 227 -8.27 -9.59 -11.08
N LEU A 228 -7.54 -10.45 -10.37
CA LEU A 228 -6.32 -11.08 -10.90
C LEU A 228 -6.62 -12.06 -12.04
N ALA A 229 -7.85 -12.57 -12.15
CA ALA A 229 -8.29 -13.37 -13.28
C ALA A 229 -8.77 -12.52 -14.48
N GLU A 230 -9.04 -11.22 -14.30
CA GLU A 230 -9.54 -10.34 -15.36
C GLU A 230 -8.44 -9.99 -16.37
N PRO A 231 -8.73 -9.93 -17.69
CA PRO A 231 -7.80 -9.38 -18.68
C PRO A 231 -7.33 -7.98 -18.29
N LEU A 232 -6.01 -7.72 -18.29
CA LEU A 232 -5.42 -6.49 -17.76
C LEU A 232 -6.04 -5.22 -18.36
N GLU A 233 -6.22 -5.20 -19.67
CA GLU A 233 -6.81 -4.05 -20.38
C GLU A 233 -8.30 -3.88 -20.10
N ALA A 234 -9.03 -4.96 -19.80
CA ALA A 234 -10.42 -4.88 -19.38
C ALA A 234 -10.52 -4.29 -17.96
N ALA A 235 -9.67 -4.77 -17.05
CA ALA A 235 -9.57 -4.25 -15.68
C ALA A 235 -9.25 -2.75 -15.68
N ARG A 236 -8.23 -2.32 -16.44
CA ARG A 236 -7.86 -0.90 -16.57
C ARG A 236 -9.04 -0.04 -17.03
N ARG A 237 -9.77 -0.47 -18.08
CA ARG A 237 -10.95 0.26 -18.56
C ARG A 237 -12.07 0.32 -17.52
N ARG A 238 -12.43 -0.81 -16.91
CA ARG A 238 -13.49 -0.91 -15.90
C ARG A 238 -13.18 -0.04 -14.68
N LEU A 239 -11.92 -0.08 -14.24
CA LEU A 239 -11.41 0.67 -13.09
C LEU A 239 -11.03 2.11 -13.43
N ARG A 240 -11.21 2.55 -14.68
CA ARG A 240 -10.88 3.91 -15.15
C ARG A 240 -9.41 4.30 -14.88
N ILE A 241 -8.51 3.34 -15.02
CA ILE A 241 -7.07 3.55 -14.91
C ILE A 241 -6.58 4.05 -16.27
N ALA A 242 -6.10 5.29 -16.27
CA ALA A 242 -5.62 5.95 -17.49
C ALA A 242 -4.13 5.66 -17.73
N GLU A 243 -3.74 5.70 -19.00
CA GLU A 243 -2.37 5.52 -19.49
C GLU A 243 -1.42 6.60 -18.94
N PRO A 244 -0.28 6.24 -18.31
CA PRO A 244 0.61 7.17 -17.62
C PRO A 244 1.58 7.90 -18.57
N VAL A 245 1.04 8.81 -19.39
CA VAL A 245 1.79 9.50 -20.47
C VAL A 245 2.90 10.42 -19.96
N ALA A 246 2.64 11.25 -18.94
CA ALA A 246 3.66 12.15 -18.39
C ALA A 246 4.76 11.37 -17.68
N TYR A 247 4.40 10.26 -17.02
CA TYR A 247 5.36 9.33 -16.44
C TYR A 247 6.32 8.76 -17.49
N HIS A 248 5.81 8.20 -18.59
CA HIS A 248 6.67 7.66 -19.65
C HIS A 248 7.59 8.74 -20.26
N ARG A 249 7.07 9.96 -20.45
CA ARG A 249 7.89 11.09 -20.91
C ARG A 249 9.02 11.43 -19.94
N ALA A 250 8.72 11.48 -18.64
CA ALA A 250 9.71 11.77 -17.62
C ALA A 250 10.75 10.63 -17.52
N GLN A 251 10.31 9.38 -17.60
CA GLN A 251 11.18 8.20 -17.57
C GLN A 251 12.19 8.20 -18.73
N VAL A 252 11.76 8.51 -19.96
CA VAL A 252 12.65 8.63 -21.12
C VAL A 252 13.69 9.75 -20.91
N SER A 253 13.26 10.91 -20.41
CA SER A 253 14.15 12.05 -20.14
C SER A 253 15.21 11.72 -19.07
N LEU A 254 14.81 11.05 -17.99
CA LEU A 254 15.71 10.63 -16.91
C LEU A 254 16.74 9.61 -17.39
N ARG A 255 16.31 8.59 -18.15
CA ARG A 255 17.21 7.59 -18.75
C ARG A 255 18.23 8.23 -19.69
N ALA A 256 17.80 9.18 -20.53
CA ALA A 256 18.69 9.89 -21.44
C ALA A 256 19.78 10.72 -20.70
N LYS A 257 19.50 11.14 -19.46
CA LYS A 257 20.45 11.87 -18.61
C LYS A 257 21.27 10.96 -17.70
N GLY A 258 21.03 9.65 -17.68
CA GLY A 258 21.64 8.72 -16.73
C GLY A 258 21.22 8.97 -15.28
N LEU A 259 20.04 9.55 -15.05
CA LEU A 259 19.52 9.88 -13.72
C LEU A 259 18.35 8.96 -13.36
N SER A 260 18.21 8.61 -12.08
CA SER A 260 17.05 7.91 -11.52
C SER A 260 15.96 8.87 -11.02
N GLY A 261 16.30 10.15 -10.81
CA GLY A 261 15.36 11.21 -10.44
C GLY A 261 15.24 11.49 -8.93
N ILE A 262 15.84 10.71 -8.04
CA ILE A 262 15.91 10.91 -6.57
C ILE A 262 17.30 10.53 -6.07
#